data_AF-A0AAU5SGZ4-F1
#
_entry.id   AF-A0AAU5SGZ4-F1
#
_cell.length_a   1.000
_cell.length_b   1.000
_cell.length_c   1.000
_cell.angle_alpha   90.00
_cell.angle_beta   90.00
_cell.angle_gamma   90.00
#
_symmetry.space_group_name_H-M   'P 1'
#
loop_
_entity.id
_entity.type
_entity.pdbx_description
1 polymer ?
#
loop_
_entity_poly.entity_id
_entity_poly.type
_entity_poly.pdbx_seq_one_letter_code
_entity_poly.pdbx_strand_id
1 'polypeptide(L)'
;MQIGDTAPDHADTRSTTLFSDRLAAVGRRDLPHDPTTWDGFASLAHVVVSRRGRTRDRIDDLLDTQHRRRHVAFTVPTLALALGAVAAHPLLTVAPETLTGHVLPAHLRTYPLPGPTPPVPAVLAWHARHDRDAAHHWLRGLITTTLTPAP
;
A
#
# COMPACT_ATOMS: atom_id res chain seq x y z
N MET A 1 7.45 -18.00 -6.42
CA MET A 1 7.61 -16.62 -6.91
C MET A 1 6.56 -15.78 -6.21
N GLN A 2 6.89 -14.55 -5.83
CA GLN A 2 5.98 -13.68 -5.07
C GLN A 2 6.18 -12.22 -5.52
N ILE A 3 5.11 -11.44 -5.52
CA ILE A 3 5.18 -9.97 -5.61
C ILE A 3 4.91 -9.40 -4.22
N GLY A 4 5.76 -8.50 -3.74
CA GLY A 4 5.65 -7.88 -2.42
C GLY A 4 6.15 -6.45 -2.42
N ASP A 5 6.09 -5.81 -1.25
CA ASP A 5 6.44 -4.40 -1.04
C ASP A 5 7.87 -4.20 -0.48
N THR A 6 8.62 -5.29 -0.31
CA THR A 6 9.96 -5.30 0.28
C THR A 6 10.82 -6.34 -0.42
N ALA A 7 12.11 -6.04 -0.61
CA ALA A 7 13.07 -7.03 -1.06
C ALA A 7 13.28 -8.09 0.04
N PRO A 8 13.16 -9.39 -0.28
CA PRO A 8 13.39 -10.45 0.70
C PRO A 8 14.87 -10.49 1.11
N ASP A 9 15.10 -10.67 2.41
CA ASP A 9 16.42 -10.76 3.02
C ASP A 9 16.79 -12.22 3.30
N HIS A 10 17.10 -12.97 2.24
CA HIS A 10 17.57 -14.35 2.35
C HIS A 10 18.51 -14.68 1.19
N ALA A 11 19.65 -15.31 1.47
CA ALA A 11 20.71 -15.57 0.48
C ALA A 11 20.21 -16.33 -0.77
N ASP A 12 19.32 -17.30 -0.58
CA ASP A 12 18.73 -18.07 -1.67
C ASP A 12 17.56 -17.39 -2.39
N THR A 13 17.23 -16.14 -2.05
CA THR A 13 16.17 -15.39 -2.72
C THR A 13 16.77 -14.33 -3.62
N ARG A 14 16.31 -14.32 -4.87
CA ARG A 14 16.61 -13.29 -5.85
C ARG A 14 15.38 -12.40 -5.99
N SER A 15 15.61 -11.13 -6.31
CA SER A 15 14.53 -10.19 -6.54
C SER A 15 14.87 -9.13 -7.57
N THR A 16 13.85 -8.55 -8.18
CA THR A 16 13.97 -7.34 -9.00
C THR A 16 12.80 -6.41 -8.70
N THR A 17 13.04 -5.10 -8.74
CA THR A 17 11.99 -4.08 -8.58
C THR A 17 11.32 -3.88 -9.93
N LEU A 18 10.01 -4.07 -9.98
CA LEU A 18 9.20 -3.91 -11.19
C LEU A 18 8.87 -2.43 -11.45
N PHE A 19 8.47 -1.74 -10.39
CA PHE A 19 8.16 -0.30 -10.36
C PHE A 19 8.13 0.20 -8.91
N SER A 20 8.02 1.52 -8.74
CA SER A 20 7.82 2.16 -7.44
C SER A 20 6.48 2.90 -7.43
N ASP A 21 5.63 2.58 -6.45
CA ASP A 21 4.32 3.18 -6.26
C ASP A 21 4.36 4.29 -5.20
N ARG A 22 3.30 5.08 -5.11
CA ARG A 22 3.05 6.06 -4.05
C ARG A 22 1.94 5.58 -3.15
N LEU A 23 1.98 5.99 -1.89
CA LEU A 23 0.87 5.77 -0.97
C LEU A 23 -0.09 6.95 -1.02
N ALA A 24 -1.38 6.64 -1.07
CA ALA A 24 -2.46 7.59 -0.91
C ALA A 24 -3.38 7.14 0.24
N ALA A 25 -4.02 8.11 0.88
CA ALA A 25 -5.14 7.82 1.76
C ALA A 25 -6.38 7.56 0.90
N VAL A 26 -7.21 6.61 1.32
CA VAL A 26 -8.52 6.32 0.71
C VAL A 26 -9.58 6.53 1.77
N GLY A 27 -10.60 7.28 1.41
CA GLY A 27 -11.70 7.64 2.28
C GLY A 27 -12.96 7.95 1.51
N ARG A 28 -14.09 8.08 2.22
CA ARG A 28 -15.32 8.61 1.64
C ARG A 28 -15.14 10.06 1.22
N ARG A 29 -15.94 10.54 0.28
CA ARG A 29 -15.90 11.95 -0.15
C ARG A 29 -16.39 12.92 0.92
N ASP A 30 -17.28 12.47 1.81
CA ASP A 30 -17.98 13.24 2.85
C ASP A 30 -17.34 13.10 4.24
N LEU A 31 -16.01 13.02 4.31
CA LEU A 31 -15.30 12.97 5.59
C LEU A 31 -15.49 14.26 6.39
N PRO A 32 -15.59 14.17 7.74
CA PRO A 32 -15.78 15.33 8.61
C PRO A 32 -14.55 16.24 8.73
N HIS A 33 -13.37 15.74 8.35
CA HIS A 33 -12.10 16.46 8.39
C HIS A 33 -11.32 16.23 7.10
N ASP A 34 -10.43 17.17 6.77
CA ASP A 34 -9.60 17.09 5.57
C ASP A 34 -8.35 16.23 5.82
N PRO A 35 -8.25 15.02 5.23
CA PRO A 35 -7.14 14.12 5.44
C PRO A 35 -5.85 14.55 4.73
N THR A 36 -5.86 15.64 3.96
CA THR A 36 -4.66 16.21 3.33
C THR A 36 -3.83 17.06 4.29
N THR A 37 -4.33 17.30 5.50
CA THR A 37 -3.61 17.97 6.59
C THR A 37 -3.23 16.96 7.68
N TRP A 38 -2.14 17.19 8.41
CA TRP A 38 -1.73 16.29 9.50
C TRP A 38 -2.80 16.17 10.60
N ASP A 39 -3.42 17.28 10.96
CA ASP A 39 -4.47 17.30 11.99
C ASP A 39 -5.73 16.57 11.53
N GLY A 40 -6.20 16.83 10.30
CA GLY A 40 -7.39 16.16 9.77
C GLY A 40 -7.15 14.68 9.47
N PHE A 41 -5.94 14.29 9.06
CA PHE A 41 -5.58 12.88 8.91
C PHE A 41 -5.58 12.15 10.27
N ALA A 42 -4.99 12.77 11.30
CA ALA A 42 -4.88 12.18 12.63
C ALA A 42 -6.22 12.12 13.39
N SER A 43 -7.13 13.05 13.13
CA SER A 43 -8.45 13.10 13.79
C SER A 43 -9.44 12.06 13.26
N LEU A 44 -9.27 11.60 12.02
CA LEU A 44 -10.07 10.53 11.43
C LEU A 44 -9.65 9.16 11.99
N ALA A 45 -10.59 8.23 12.08
CA ALA A 45 -10.31 6.86 12.48
C ALA A 45 -9.80 6.03 11.29
N HIS A 46 -8.85 5.13 11.55
CA HIS A 46 -8.14 4.38 10.51
C HIS A 46 -8.45 2.88 10.58
N VAL A 47 -8.55 2.25 9.42
CA VAL A 47 -8.41 0.80 9.27
C VAL A 47 -7.06 0.50 8.61
N VAL A 48 -6.27 -0.35 9.27
CA VAL A 48 -4.91 -0.68 8.82
C VAL A 48 -4.90 -2.07 8.17
N VAL A 49 -4.27 -2.17 7.00
CA VAL A 49 -4.08 -3.44 6.30
C VAL A 49 -2.86 -4.15 6.88
N SER A 50 -3.09 -5.22 7.64
CA SER A 50 -2.04 -5.99 8.29
C SER A 50 -2.41 -7.46 8.44
N ARG A 51 -1.67 -8.33 7.76
CA ARG A 51 -1.81 -9.80 7.90
C ARG A 51 -1.46 -10.32 9.31
N ARG A 52 -0.66 -9.56 10.07
CA ARG A 52 -0.19 -9.93 11.41
C ARG A 52 -0.88 -9.13 12.52
N GLY A 53 -1.96 -8.39 12.20
CA GLY A 53 -2.68 -7.57 13.18
C GLY A 53 -1.87 -6.40 13.75
N ARG A 54 -0.78 -5.99 13.07
CA ARG A 54 -0.01 -4.80 13.46
C ARG A 54 -0.84 -3.56 13.26
N THR A 55 -0.98 -2.76 14.30
CA THR A 55 -1.68 -1.47 14.29
C THR A 55 -0.76 -0.29 13.97
N ARG A 56 0.57 -0.48 14.06
CA ARG A 56 1.56 0.51 13.62
C ARG A 56 2.25 0.10 12.33
N ASP A 57 2.49 1.09 11.48
CA ASP A 57 3.24 1.00 10.23
C ASP A 57 4.02 2.30 9.96
N ARG A 58 4.63 2.41 8.78
CA ARG A 58 5.45 3.55 8.36
C ARG A 58 4.74 4.91 8.39
N ILE A 59 3.40 4.92 8.38
CA ILE A 59 2.59 6.14 8.49
C ILE A 59 2.62 6.66 9.93
N ASP A 60 2.69 5.77 10.91
CA ASP A 60 2.79 6.17 12.32
C ASP A 60 4.15 6.83 12.62
N ASP A 61 5.23 6.36 12.00
CA ASP A 61 6.55 7.00 12.10
C ASP A 61 6.49 8.44 11.55
N LEU A 62 5.82 8.65 10.42
CA LEU A 62 5.61 9.98 9.84
C LEU A 62 4.77 10.87 10.76
N LEU A 63 3.68 10.36 11.31
CA LEU A 63 2.84 11.09 12.27
C LEU A 63 3.62 11.48 13.53
N ASP A 64 4.48 10.60 14.04
CA ASP A 64 5.31 10.88 15.21
C ASP A 64 6.28 12.06 14.94
N THR A 65 6.85 12.17 13.73
CA THR A 65 7.69 13.34 13.35
C THR A 65 6.94 14.67 13.40
N GLN A 66 5.61 14.62 13.32
CA GLN A 66 4.73 15.79 13.39
C GLN A 66 4.07 15.94 14.76
N HIS A 67 4.51 15.16 15.76
CA HIS A 67 3.92 15.12 17.10
C HIS A 67 2.41 14.84 17.06
N ARG A 68 1.99 13.92 16.19
CA ARG A 68 0.61 13.47 16.05
C ARG A 68 0.50 11.96 16.20
N ARG A 69 -0.71 11.49 16.50
CA ARG A 69 -1.06 10.07 16.54
C ARG A 69 -2.44 9.90 15.94
N ARG A 70 -2.61 8.83 15.15
CA ARG A 70 -3.92 8.42 14.62
C ARG A 70 -4.60 7.44 15.56
N HIS A 71 -5.93 7.37 15.46
CA HIS A 71 -6.70 6.29 16.07
C HIS A 71 -6.91 5.15 15.07
N VAL A 72 -6.32 3.98 15.32
CA VAL A 72 -6.56 2.77 14.52
C VAL A 72 -7.73 2.01 15.13
N ALA A 73 -8.89 2.07 14.48
CA ALA A 73 -10.11 1.44 14.96
C ALA A 73 -10.00 -0.09 14.95
N PHE A 74 -9.41 -0.66 13.89
CA PHE A 74 -9.13 -2.09 13.76
C PHE A 74 -8.15 -2.37 12.61
N THR A 75 -7.72 -3.62 12.51
CA THR A 75 -6.85 -4.12 11.43
C THR A 75 -7.58 -5.18 10.61
N VAL A 76 -7.24 -5.28 9.33
CA VAL A 76 -7.77 -6.29 8.40
C VAL A 76 -6.64 -6.90 7.56
N PRO A 77 -6.75 -8.15 7.10
CA PRO A 77 -5.64 -8.80 6.40
C PRO A 77 -5.46 -8.36 4.93
N THR A 78 -6.46 -7.71 4.32
CA THR A 78 -6.45 -7.37 2.89
C THR A 78 -6.99 -5.96 2.63
N LEU A 79 -6.50 -5.34 1.55
CA LEU A 79 -6.98 -4.03 1.10
C LEU A 79 -8.47 -4.06 0.73
N ALA A 80 -8.95 -5.14 0.12
CA ALA A 80 -10.37 -5.28 -0.24
C ALA A 80 -11.30 -5.14 0.98
N LEU A 81 -10.93 -5.75 2.12
CA LEU A 81 -11.70 -5.61 3.36
C LEU A 81 -11.61 -4.19 3.94
N ALA A 82 -10.44 -3.55 3.86
CA ALA A 82 -10.27 -2.17 4.29
C ALA A 82 -11.14 -1.21 3.47
N LEU A 83 -11.17 -1.39 2.15
CA LEU A 83 -12.03 -0.61 1.25
C LEU A 83 -13.52 -0.83 1.53
N GLY A 84 -13.94 -2.06 1.85
CA GLY A 84 -15.30 -2.36 2.29
C GLY A 84 -15.67 -1.62 3.59
N ALA A 85 -14.77 -1.60 4.56
CA ALA A 85 -14.97 -0.85 5.81
C ALA A 85 -15.03 0.67 5.60
N VAL A 86 -14.13 1.21 4.77
CA VAL A 86 -14.11 2.63 4.40
C VAL A 86 -15.35 3.03 3.61
N ALA A 87 -15.91 2.15 2.78
CA ALA A 87 -17.19 2.39 2.12
C ALA A 87 -18.36 2.50 3.12
N ALA A 88 -18.39 1.64 4.13
CA ALA A 88 -19.48 1.58 5.11
C ALA A 88 -19.41 2.69 6.18
N HIS A 89 -18.21 3.18 6.52
CA HIS A 89 -17.99 4.05 7.68
C HIS A 89 -17.04 5.22 7.34
N PRO A 90 -17.09 6.35 8.07
CA PRO A 90 -16.18 7.48 7.87
C PRO A 90 -14.77 7.18 8.40
N LEU A 91 -14.09 6.22 7.76
CA LEU A 91 -12.75 5.76 8.08
C LEU A 91 -11.78 6.14 6.96
N LEU A 92 -10.48 6.11 7.29
CA LEU A 92 -9.38 6.14 6.34
C LEU A 92 -8.66 4.80 6.27
N THR A 93 -8.12 4.49 5.11
CA THR A 93 -7.04 3.51 4.96
C THR A 93 -5.94 4.07 4.09
N VAL A 94 -4.74 3.51 4.15
CA VAL A 94 -3.62 3.91 3.28
C VAL A 94 -3.29 2.76 2.35
N ALA A 95 -3.19 3.06 1.06
CA ALA A 95 -3.01 2.07 0.02
C ALA A 95 -2.08 2.59 -1.09
N PRO A 96 -1.38 1.69 -1.80
CA PRO A 96 -0.66 2.04 -3.02
C PRO A 96 -1.62 2.61 -4.09
N GLU A 97 -1.23 3.69 -4.77
CA GLU A 97 -2.07 4.39 -5.74
C GLU A 97 -2.50 3.47 -6.89
N THR A 98 -1.61 2.58 -7.36
CA THR A 98 -1.92 1.62 -8.44
C THR A 98 -3.07 0.68 -8.09
N LEU A 99 -3.30 0.41 -6.80
CA LEU A 99 -4.40 -0.46 -6.33
C LEU A 99 -5.72 0.29 -6.13
N THR A 100 -5.72 1.60 -6.33
CA THR A 100 -6.88 2.48 -6.05
C THR A 100 -7.35 3.27 -7.27
N GLY A 101 -6.52 3.44 -8.30
CA GLY A 101 -6.78 4.35 -9.42
C GLY A 101 -7.96 4.01 -10.35
N HIS A 102 -8.46 2.76 -10.38
CA HIS A 102 -9.44 2.35 -11.41
C HIS A 102 -10.71 1.66 -10.90
N VAL A 103 -10.85 1.41 -9.59
CA VAL A 103 -11.89 0.49 -9.07
C VAL A 103 -12.62 1.01 -7.83
N LEU A 104 -12.36 2.26 -7.41
CA LEU A 104 -13.05 2.81 -6.25
C LEU A 104 -14.52 3.12 -6.58
N PRO A 105 -15.48 2.75 -5.70
CA PRO A 105 -16.86 3.21 -5.79
C PRO A 105 -16.95 4.74 -5.87
N ALA A 106 -17.99 5.26 -6.52
CA ALA A 106 -18.14 6.70 -6.76
C ALA A 106 -18.10 7.56 -5.47
N HIS A 107 -18.53 7.03 -4.33
CA HIS A 107 -18.52 7.73 -3.04
C HIS A 107 -17.18 7.66 -2.30
N LEU A 108 -16.21 6.90 -2.79
CA LEU A 108 -14.82 6.89 -2.32
C LEU A 108 -13.93 7.73 -3.22
N ARG A 109 -12.83 8.22 -2.66
CA ARG A 109 -11.74 8.82 -3.42
C ARG A 109 -10.40 8.66 -2.72
N THR A 110 -9.34 8.86 -3.49
CA THR A 110 -7.99 9.01 -2.97
C THR A 110 -7.73 10.45 -2.53
N TYR A 111 -6.84 10.59 -1.56
CA TYR A 111 -6.34 11.84 -1.03
C TYR A 111 -4.81 11.74 -0.94
N PRO A 112 -4.06 12.79 -1.32
CA PRO A 112 -2.63 12.83 -1.04
C PRO A 112 -2.40 12.76 0.46
N LEU A 113 -1.32 12.09 0.86
CA LEU A 113 -0.90 12.08 2.25
C LEU A 113 -0.37 13.48 2.66
N PRO A 114 -0.56 13.89 3.93
CA PRO A 114 -0.22 15.24 4.41
C PRO A 114 1.29 15.55 4.46
N GLY A 115 2.14 14.62 4.04
CA GLY A 115 3.57 14.83 3.87
C GLY A 115 4.22 13.80 2.96
N PRO A 116 5.52 13.96 2.68
CA PRO A 116 6.24 13.08 1.78
C PRO A 116 6.28 11.66 2.36
N THR A 117 5.97 10.68 1.52
CA THR A 117 6.10 9.26 1.85
C THR A 117 7.13 8.60 0.96
N PRO A 118 8.01 7.74 1.51
CA PRO A 118 8.91 6.96 0.68
C PRO A 118 8.10 6.12 -0.33
N PRO A 119 8.51 6.08 -1.61
CA PRO A 119 7.87 5.21 -2.59
C PRO A 119 7.85 3.75 -2.13
N VAL A 120 6.81 3.02 -2.52
CA VAL A 120 6.63 1.60 -2.19
C VAL A 120 7.04 0.76 -3.39
N PRO A 121 8.16 0.02 -3.32
CA PRO A 121 8.59 -0.79 -4.46
C PRO A 121 7.67 -1.99 -4.64
N ALA A 122 7.26 -2.27 -5.87
CA ALA A 122 6.68 -3.56 -6.24
C ALA A 122 7.82 -4.51 -6.62
N VAL A 123 8.12 -5.46 -5.74
CA VAL A 123 9.28 -6.36 -5.87
C VAL A 123 8.83 -7.76 -6.29
N LEU A 124 9.36 -8.25 -7.41
CA LEU A 124 9.23 -9.63 -7.84
C LEU A 124 10.37 -10.47 -7.24
N ALA A 125 10.03 -11.49 -6.46
CA ALA A 125 10.98 -12.37 -5.78
C ALA A 125 10.82 -13.84 -6.18
N TRP A 126 11.95 -14.55 -6.29
CA TRP A 126 12.00 -15.99 -6.58
C TRP A 126 13.19 -16.66 -5.89
N HIS A 127 13.10 -17.98 -5.70
CA HIS A 127 14.20 -18.76 -5.14
C HIS A 127 15.29 -19.00 -6.20
N ALA A 128 16.56 -18.91 -5.83
CA ALA A 128 17.73 -19.03 -6.71
C ALA A 128 17.76 -20.37 -7.48
N ARG A 129 17.20 -21.44 -6.93
CA ARG A 129 17.01 -22.73 -7.64
C ARG A 129 16.26 -22.61 -8.97
N HIS A 130 15.41 -21.59 -9.13
CA HIS A 130 14.62 -21.36 -10.35
C HIS A 130 15.27 -20.34 -11.31
N ASP A 131 16.51 -19.93 -11.04
CA ASP A 131 17.15 -18.86 -11.83
C ASP A 131 17.45 -19.30 -13.27
N ARG A 132 17.80 -20.59 -13.44
CA ARG A 132 18.06 -21.23 -14.74
C ARG A 132 16.87 -21.97 -15.33
N ASP A 133 15.71 -21.92 -14.68
CA ASP A 133 14.50 -22.56 -15.18
C ASP A 133 13.87 -21.70 -16.30
N ALA A 134 13.72 -22.29 -17.49
CA ALA A 134 13.28 -21.55 -18.68
C ALA A 134 11.84 -21.03 -18.56
N ALA A 135 10.94 -21.81 -17.94
CA ALA A 135 9.55 -21.40 -17.74
C ALA A 135 9.46 -20.24 -16.73
N HIS A 136 10.24 -20.30 -15.66
CA HIS A 136 10.36 -19.21 -14.68
C HIS A 136 10.99 -17.96 -15.29
N HIS A 137 12.03 -18.11 -16.12
CA HIS A 137 12.65 -16.98 -16.79
C HIS A 137 11.68 -16.29 -17.74
N TRP A 138 10.96 -17.06 -18.57
CA TRP A 138 9.92 -16.53 -19.46
C TRP A 138 8.83 -15.78 -18.70
N LEU A 139 8.29 -16.39 -17.64
CA LEU A 139 7.21 -15.77 -16.85
C LEU A 139 7.68 -14.49 -16.15
N ARG A 140 8.89 -14.48 -15.58
CA ARG A 140 9.47 -13.26 -14.99
C ARG A 140 9.62 -12.17 -16.04
N GLY A 141 10.11 -12.51 -17.23
CA GLY A 141 10.20 -11.57 -18.36
C GLY A 141 8.83 -10.99 -18.72
N LEU A 142 7.82 -11.84 -18.86
CA LEU A 142 6.45 -11.39 -19.16
C LEU A 142 5.88 -10.45 -18.09
N ILE A 143 6.07 -10.79 -16.81
CA ILE A 143 5.63 -9.95 -15.68
C ILE A 143 6.32 -8.59 -15.74
N THR A 144 7.65 -8.57 -15.89
CA THR A 144 8.42 -7.33 -15.98
C THR A 144 7.95 -6.47 -17.15
N THR A 145 7.82 -7.04 -18.34
CA THR A 145 7.37 -6.29 -19.52
C THR A 145 5.94 -5.75 -19.37
N THR A 146 5.06 -6.48 -18.69
CA THR A 146 3.64 -6.08 -18.54
C THR A 146 3.44 -5.04 -17.45
N LEU A 147 4.21 -5.12 -16.36
CA LEU A 147 4.00 -4.30 -15.17
C LEU A 147 4.95 -3.10 -15.07
N THR A 148 6.03 -3.05 -15.84
CA THR A 148 6.84 -1.84 -15.95
C THR A 148 6.05 -0.81 -16.75
N PRO A 149 5.69 0.35 -16.17
CA PRO A 149 4.99 1.41 -16.90
C PRO A 149 5.79 1.81 -18.14
N ALA A 150 5.10 2.13 -19.24
CA ALA A 150 5.75 2.73 -20.40
C ALA A 150 6.46 4.04 -19.97
N PRO A 151 7.65 4.34 -20.53
CA PRO A 151 8.43 5.52 -20.15
C PRO A 151 7.69 6.84 -20.42
#